data_AF-A0A257QF00-F1
#
_entry.id   AF-A0A257QF00-F1
#
_cell.length_a   1.000
_cell.length_b   1.000
_cell.length_c   1.000
_cell.angle_alpha   90.00
_cell.angle_beta   90.00
_cell.angle_gamma   90.00
#
_symmetry.space_group_name_H-M   'P 1'
#
loop_
_entity.id
_entity.type
_entity.pdbx_description
1 polymer ?
#
loop_
_entity_poly.entity_id
_entity_poly.type
_entity_poly.pdbx_seq_one_letter_code
_entity_poly.pdbx_strand_id
1 'polypeptide(L)'
;MMRVSTSMIYTQGLSNMQQQQSTMLQNQAQIASGIKLTNPADDPVAFAQASNLAVQSSKDQQYSTNIDNATGKVQVQESTLGSITSLLQSVRDVAIGANNAAQSGTSLGALADQLDQMQKALTAQMNSTDERGEYLFSGTAARQQPYDASGILNPAVSSATPVNLAIADGQTVVVNQPAGGMFQLATSASTGGSASILQVINQLKTAITTQPANVQTVYANAQKDIDAVMNQVTDARGSMGNTLNTLDAAKNDNSAQNIITQQTLSTLRDTDVATAITQLNQSYINLQATQQSMVKIQGLSLFNYLR
;
A
#
# COMPACT_ATOMS: atom_id res chain seq x y z
N MET A 1 42.52 61.85 20.76
CA MET A 1 41.87 60.83 21.61
C MET A 1 40.38 60.83 21.31
N MET A 2 39.82 59.73 20.80
CA MET A 2 38.36 59.60 20.64
C MET A 2 37.72 59.48 22.03
N ARG A 3 36.80 60.39 22.36
CA ARG A 3 35.93 60.26 23.54
C ARG A 3 34.83 59.27 23.17
N VAL A 4 34.95 58.02 23.64
CA VAL A 4 33.82 57.09 23.62
C VAL A 4 32.70 57.72 24.46
N SER A 5 31.60 58.13 23.84
CA SER A 5 30.51 58.77 24.58
C SER A 5 29.77 57.74 25.43
N THR A 6 29.35 58.14 26.64
CA THR A 6 28.50 57.32 27.52
C THR A 6 27.25 56.80 26.79
N SER A 7 26.77 57.53 25.78
CA SER A 7 25.65 57.08 24.94
C SER A 7 25.99 55.87 24.06
N MET A 8 27.20 55.79 23.50
CA MET A 8 27.64 54.63 22.68
C MET A 8 27.77 53.36 23.53
N ILE A 9 28.30 53.47 24.76
CA ILE A 9 28.40 52.33 25.69
C ILE A 9 27.00 51.83 26.08
N TYR A 10 26.06 52.76 26.30
CA TYR A 10 24.68 52.42 26.62
C TYR A 10 23.95 51.76 25.45
N THR A 11 24.05 52.30 24.24
CA THR A 11 23.43 51.71 23.04
C THR A 11 24.01 50.35 22.70
N GLN A 12 25.34 50.17 22.85
CA GLN A 12 25.98 48.87 22.66
C GLN A 12 25.54 47.85 23.72
N GLY A 13 25.43 48.26 24.98
CA GLY A 13 24.94 47.41 26.07
C GLY A 13 23.48 46.99 25.87
N LEU A 14 22.62 47.91 25.42
CA LEU A 14 21.23 47.62 25.10
C LEU A 14 21.10 46.66 23.91
N SER A 15 21.90 46.86 22.85
CA SER A 15 21.93 45.96 21.69
C SER A 15 22.40 44.55 22.09
N ASN A 16 23.44 44.44 22.92
CA ASN A 16 23.92 43.15 23.42
C ASN A 16 22.86 42.45 24.28
N MET A 17 22.15 43.20 25.14
CA MET A 17 21.08 42.66 25.97
C MET A 17 19.89 42.16 25.14
N GLN A 18 19.49 42.91 24.11
CA GLN A 18 18.44 42.49 23.16
C GLN A 18 18.86 41.23 22.40
N GLN A 19 20.12 41.15 21.96
CA GLN A 19 20.65 39.94 21.32
C GLN A 19 20.63 38.73 22.27
N GLN A 20 21.06 38.90 23.52
CA GLN A 20 21.01 37.83 24.54
C GLN A 20 19.58 37.38 24.84
N GLN A 21 18.63 38.31 24.91
CA GLN A 21 17.21 37.99 25.12
C GLN A 21 16.64 37.20 23.92
N SER A 22 17.01 37.57 22.69
CA SER A 22 16.63 36.85 21.48
C SER A 22 17.18 35.41 21.49
N THR A 23 18.48 35.23 21.79
CA THR A 23 19.09 33.90 21.88
C THR A 23 18.45 33.04 22.96
N MET A 24 18.09 33.62 24.11
CA MET A 24 17.38 32.90 25.17
C MET A 24 16.00 32.40 24.71
N LEU A 25 15.23 33.25 24.02
CA LEU A 25 13.92 32.87 23.48
C LEU A 25 14.03 31.79 22.40
N GLN A 26 15.05 31.86 21.54
CA GLN A 26 15.34 30.82 20.55
C GLN A 26 15.67 29.48 21.21
N ASN A 27 16.57 29.46 22.20
CA ASN A 27 16.91 28.24 22.93
C ASN A 27 15.68 27.64 23.64
N GLN A 28 14.83 28.49 24.22
CA GLN A 28 13.57 28.04 24.82
C GLN A 28 12.62 27.42 23.78
N ALA A 29 12.50 28.02 22.60
CA ALA A 29 11.69 27.48 21.50
C ALA A 29 12.25 26.15 20.95
N GLN A 30 13.57 26.01 20.84
CA GLN A 30 14.23 24.77 20.41
C GLN A 30 14.07 23.64 21.42
N ILE A 31 14.08 23.95 22.72
CA ILE A 31 13.78 22.97 23.79
C ILE A 31 12.31 22.57 23.76
N ALA A 32 11.40 23.55 23.62
CA ALA A 32 9.96 23.29 23.62
C ALA A 32 9.51 22.49 22.38
N SER A 33 10.07 22.78 21.21
CA SER A 33 9.77 22.08 19.95
C SER A 33 10.57 20.79 19.76
N GLY A 34 11.68 20.63 20.48
CA GLY A 34 12.64 19.53 20.27
C GLY A 34 13.40 19.60 18.94
N ILE A 35 13.27 20.70 18.19
CA ILE A 35 13.84 20.86 16.86
C ILE A 35 14.82 22.04 16.87
N LYS A 36 16.09 21.78 16.53
CA LYS A 36 17.13 22.83 16.45
C LYS A 36 17.05 23.58 15.13
N LEU A 37 16.61 22.89 14.07
CA LEU A 37 16.62 23.39 12.70
C LEU A 37 15.23 23.88 12.29
N THR A 38 14.85 25.06 12.80
CA THR A 38 13.54 25.67 12.50
C THR A 38 13.61 26.72 11.39
N ASN A 39 14.77 27.35 11.18
CA ASN A 39 14.96 28.40 10.21
C ASN A 39 16.06 28.01 9.20
N PRO A 40 15.82 28.13 7.88
CA PRO A 40 16.86 27.93 6.86
C PRO A 40 18.09 28.82 7.03
N ALA A 41 17.96 29.95 7.73
CA ALA A 41 19.07 30.87 7.98
C ALA A 41 20.13 30.33 8.95
N ASP A 42 19.77 29.37 9.82
CA ASP A 42 20.66 28.86 10.86
C ASP A 42 21.68 27.86 10.30
N ASP A 43 21.23 26.97 9.40
CA ASP A 43 22.09 26.08 8.61
C ASP A 43 21.40 25.73 7.28
N PRO A 44 21.69 26.47 6.18
CA PRO A 44 21.01 26.26 4.90
C PRO A 44 21.35 24.89 4.27
N VAL A 45 22.51 24.30 4.58
CA VAL A 45 22.92 23.00 4.03
C VAL A 45 22.20 21.88 4.75
N ALA A 46 22.21 21.88 6.09
CA ALA A 46 21.46 20.91 6.88
C ALA A 46 19.96 21.03 6.61
N PHE A 47 19.45 22.26 6.42
CA PHE A 47 18.02 22.47 6.12
C PHE A 47 17.64 21.87 4.77
N ALA A 48 18.45 22.09 3.72
CA ALA A 48 18.22 21.48 2.41
C ALA A 48 18.26 19.94 2.47
N GLN A 49 19.24 19.37 3.19
CA GLN A 49 19.34 17.91 3.38
C GLN A 49 18.15 17.35 4.16
N ALA A 50 17.79 17.97 5.29
CA ALA A 50 16.63 17.57 6.09
C ALA A 50 15.32 17.67 5.30
N SER A 51 15.16 18.70 4.46
CA SER A 51 14.01 18.84 3.56
C SER A 51 13.93 17.70 2.55
N ASN A 52 15.05 17.34 1.92
CA ASN A 52 15.09 16.20 0.98
C ASN A 52 14.76 14.88 1.68
N LEU A 53 15.30 14.65 2.88
CA LEU A 53 14.99 13.48 3.70
C LEU A 53 13.51 13.46 4.14
N ALA A 54 12.92 14.61 4.45
CA ALA A 54 11.50 14.69 4.78
C ALA A 54 10.61 14.31 3.59
N VAL A 55 10.95 14.79 2.39
CA VAL A 55 10.27 14.38 1.15
C VAL A 55 10.44 12.89 0.91
N GLN A 56 11.63 12.34 1.12
CA GLN A 56 11.88 10.91 0.98
C GLN A 56 11.05 10.09 1.98
N SER A 57 11.02 10.49 3.26
CA SER A 57 10.20 9.84 4.28
C SER A 57 8.69 9.86 3.93
N SER A 58 8.20 10.97 3.38
CA SER A 58 6.81 11.04 2.90
C SER A 58 6.53 10.08 1.74
N LYS A 59 7.48 9.90 0.81
CA LYS A 59 7.36 8.91 -0.27
C LYS A 59 7.40 7.49 0.29
N ASP A 60 8.30 7.22 1.23
CA ASP A 60 8.41 5.91 1.86
C ASP A 60 7.11 5.53 2.58
N GLN A 61 6.48 6.48 3.30
CA GLN A 61 5.19 6.27 3.94
C GLN A 61 4.05 6.00 2.94
N GLN A 62 4.06 6.70 1.80
CA GLN A 62 3.10 6.46 0.72
C GLN A 62 3.29 5.05 0.13
N TYR A 63 4.53 4.63 -0.10
CA TYR A 63 4.84 3.28 -0.56
C TYR A 63 4.46 2.20 0.45
N SER A 64 4.71 2.41 1.76
CA SER A 64 4.22 1.48 2.80
C SER A 64 2.70 1.33 2.75
N THR A 65 1.97 2.44 2.60
CA THR A 65 0.50 2.41 2.49
C THR A 65 0.06 1.66 1.22
N ASN A 66 0.74 1.88 0.10
CA ASN A 66 0.49 1.17 -1.15
C ASN A 66 0.76 -0.33 -1.01
N ILE A 67 1.87 -0.71 -0.39
CA ILE A 67 2.25 -2.11 -0.14
C ILE A 67 1.20 -2.80 0.73
N ASP A 68 0.77 -2.18 1.83
CA ASP A 68 -0.24 -2.78 2.71
C ASP A 68 -1.59 -2.97 2.00
N ASN A 69 -2.02 -1.98 1.21
CA ASN A 69 -3.24 -2.10 0.40
C ASN A 69 -3.12 -3.20 -0.68
N ALA A 70 -1.97 -3.29 -1.34
CA ALA A 70 -1.70 -4.33 -2.32
C ALA A 70 -1.69 -5.72 -1.68
N THR A 71 -1.03 -5.88 -0.54
CA THR A 71 -0.97 -7.14 0.21
C THR A 71 -2.37 -7.61 0.58
N GLY A 72 -3.20 -6.73 1.18
CA GLY A 72 -4.58 -7.08 1.52
C GLY A 72 -5.39 -7.52 0.30
N LYS A 73 -5.29 -6.77 -0.81
CA LYS A 73 -6.02 -7.08 -2.05
C LYS A 73 -5.59 -8.42 -2.66
N VAL A 74 -4.28 -8.69 -2.75
CA VAL A 74 -3.74 -9.93 -3.31
C VAL A 74 -4.08 -11.13 -2.41
N GLN A 75 -4.07 -10.97 -1.08
CA GLN A 75 -4.48 -12.03 -0.16
C GLN A 75 -5.96 -12.42 -0.31
N VAL A 76 -6.86 -11.44 -0.42
CA VAL A 76 -8.29 -11.70 -0.64
C VAL A 76 -8.51 -12.40 -2.00
N GLN A 77 -7.80 -11.97 -3.04
CA GLN A 77 -7.84 -12.62 -4.35
C GLN A 77 -7.34 -14.07 -4.30
N GLU A 78 -6.18 -14.32 -3.66
CA GLU A 78 -5.60 -15.67 -3.53
C GLU A 78 -6.55 -16.61 -2.78
N SER A 79 -7.14 -16.15 -1.67
CA SER A 79 -8.10 -16.92 -0.88
C SER A 79 -9.38 -17.24 -1.69
N THR A 80 -9.86 -16.27 -2.47
CA THR A 80 -11.01 -16.45 -3.37
C THR A 80 -10.69 -17.49 -4.45
N LEU A 81 -9.48 -17.45 -5.02
CA LEU A 81 -9.03 -18.46 -6.01
C LEU A 81 -8.84 -19.84 -5.39
N GLY A 82 -8.41 -19.93 -4.13
CA GLY A 82 -8.39 -21.18 -3.38
C GLY A 82 -9.80 -21.79 -3.29
N SER A 83 -10.79 -20.98 -2.93
CA SER A 83 -12.21 -21.40 -2.85
C SER A 83 -12.75 -21.83 -4.22
N ILE A 84 -12.41 -21.09 -5.28
CA ILE A 84 -12.75 -21.45 -6.67
C ILE A 84 -12.11 -22.79 -7.06
N THR A 85 -10.85 -23.01 -6.72
CA THR A 85 -10.14 -24.27 -7.02
C THR A 85 -10.85 -25.46 -6.37
N SER A 86 -11.25 -25.35 -5.09
CA SER A 86 -12.00 -26.41 -4.40
C SER A 86 -13.39 -26.64 -5.01
N LEU A 87 -14.09 -25.58 -5.42
CA LEU A 87 -15.36 -25.72 -6.15
C LEU A 87 -15.18 -26.45 -7.48
N LEU A 88 -14.13 -26.11 -8.26
CA LEU A 88 -13.84 -26.78 -9.54
C LEU A 88 -13.47 -28.25 -9.36
N GLN A 89 -12.73 -28.60 -8.31
CA GLN A 89 -12.46 -29.99 -7.95
C GLN A 89 -13.76 -30.76 -7.70
N SER A 90 -14.65 -30.18 -6.90
CA SER A 90 -15.96 -30.81 -6.67
C SER A 90 -16.78 -30.90 -7.98
N VAL A 91 -16.73 -29.91 -8.88
CA VAL A 91 -17.43 -29.97 -10.18
C VAL A 91 -16.90 -31.15 -10.98
N ARG A 92 -15.58 -31.36 -10.98
CA ARG A 92 -14.92 -32.49 -11.62
C ARG A 92 -15.42 -33.83 -11.06
N ASP A 93 -15.51 -33.95 -9.74
CA ASP A 93 -16.00 -35.17 -9.08
C ASP A 93 -17.45 -35.47 -9.47
N VAL A 94 -18.31 -34.45 -9.49
CA VAL A 94 -19.70 -34.60 -9.94
C VAL A 94 -19.77 -34.95 -11.43
N ALA A 95 -18.90 -34.40 -12.28
CA ALA A 95 -18.81 -34.76 -13.69
C ALA A 95 -18.42 -36.23 -13.89
N ILE A 96 -17.48 -36.75 -13.08
CA ILE A 96 -17.10 -38.17 -13.07
C ILE A 96 -18.29 -39.04 -12.60
N GLY A 97 -18.96 -38.64 -11.52
CA GLY A 97 -20.14 -39.33 -11.01
C GLY A 97 -21.28 -39.37 -12.03
N ALA A 98 -21.54 -38.26 -12.72
CA ALA A 98 -22.56 -38.15 -13.75
C ALA A 98 -22.25 -39.04 -14.96
N ASN A 99 -20.97 -39.13 -15.36
CA ASN A 99 -20.54 -40.04 -16.40
C ASN A 99 -20.85 -41.50 -16.03
N ASN A 100 -20.49 -41.92 -14.82
CA ASN A 100 -20.77 -43.28 -14.33
C ASN A 100 -22.27 -43.57 -14.20
N ALA A 101 -23.06 -42.62 -13.71
CA ALA A 101 -24.51 -42.75 -13.57
C ALA A 101 -25.22 -42.86 -14.93
N ALA A 102 -24.76 -42.09 -15.93
CA ALA A 102 -25.26 -42.16 -17.30
C ALA A 102 -25.02 -43.55 -17.93
N GLN A 103 -23.85 -44.15 -17.68
CA GLN A 103 -23.53 -45.51 -18.13
C GLN A 103 -24.35 -46.60 -17.42
N SER A 104 -24.74 -46.34 -16.17
CA SER A 104 -25.46 -47.31 -15.32
C SER A 104 -26.98 -47.19 -15.42
N GLY A 105 -27.51 -46.19 -16.15
CA GLY A 105 -28.95 -45.91 -16.23
C GLY A 105 -29.56 -45.36 -14.93
N THR A 106 -28.73 -44.81 -14.03
CA THR A 106 -29.16 -44.27 -12.73
C THR A 106 -29.72 -42.85 -12.87
N SER A 107 -30.58 -42.42 -11.94
CA SER A 107 -31.12 -41.05 -11.93
C SER A 107 -30.00 -40.00 -11.85
N LEU A 108 -30.04 -39.05 -12.80
CA LEU A 108 -29.07 -37.98 -12.96
C LEU A 108 -29.52 -36.64 -12.37
N GLY A 109 -30.79 -36.54 -11.95
CA GLY A 109 -31.40 -35.28 -11.51
C GLY A 109 -30.67 -34.64 -10.32
N ALA A 110 -30.35 -35.42 -9.30
CA ALA A 110 -29.65 -34.92 -8.11
C ALA A 110 -28.24 -34.38 -8.42
N LEU A 111 -27.54 -34.99 -9.39
CA LEU A 111 -26.21 -34.52 -9.82
C LEU A 111 -26.31 -33.24 -10.66
N ALA A 112 -27.36 -33.11 -11.47
CA ALA A 112 -27.65 -31.87 -12.19
C ALA A 112 -27.95 -30.71 -11.23
N ASP A 113 -28.74 -30.96 -10.19
CA ASP A 113 -29.04 -29.97 -9.14
C ASP A 113 -27.78 -29.56 -8.36
N GLN A 114 -26.93 -30.53 -8.02
CA GLN A 114 -25.65 -30.27 -7.37
C GLN A 114 -24.75 -29.39 -8.25
N LEU A 115 -24.62 -29.70 -9.55
CA LEU A 115 -23.85 -28.85 -10.48
C LEU A 115 -24.44 -27.44 -10.59
N ASP A 116 -25.76 -27.29 -10.58
CA ASP A 116 -26.40 -25.98 -10.63
C ASP A 116 -26.08 -25.12 -9.40
N GLN A 117 -26.11 -25.71 -8.20
CA GLN A 117 -25.71 -25.02 -6.98
C GLN A 117 -24.24 -24.61 -7.00
N MET A 118 -23.36 -25.49 -7.51
CA MET A 118 -21.92 -25.22 -7.59
C MET A 118 -21.61 -24.17 -8.64
N GLN A 119 -22.33 -24.15 -9.76
CA GLN A 119 -22.24 -23.11 -10.77
C GLN A 119 -22.62 -21.74 -10.20
N LYS A 120 -23.70 -21.67 -9.42
CA LYS A 120 -24.13 -20.44 -8.74
C LYS A 120 -23.08 -19.97 -7.74
N ALA A 121 -22.54 -20.88 -6.93
CA ALA A 121 -21.47 -20.58 -5.98
C ALA A 121 -20.22 -20.07 -6.70
N LEU A 122 -19.82 -20.72 -7.80
CA LEU A 122 -18.67 -20.33 -8.61
C LEU A 122 -18.88 -18.94 -9.23
N THR A 123 -20.05 -18.68 -9.80
CA THR A 123 -20.39 -17.37 -10.37
C THR A 123 -20.35 -16.27 -9.30
N ALA A 124 -20.82 -16.56 -8.08
CA ALA A 124 -20.74 -15.62 -6.96
C ALA A 124 -19.29 -15.31 -6.58
N GLN A 125 -18.43 -16.34 -6.49
CA GLN A 125 -17.00 -16.15 -6.18
C GLN A 125 -16.24 -15.39 -7.27
N MET A 126 -16.53 -15.66 -8.55
CA MET A 126 -15.93 -14.96 -9.69
C MET A 126 -16.40 -13.49 -9.79
N ASN A 127 -17.54 -13.17 -9.20
CA ASN A 127 -18.09 -11.81 -9.10
C ASN A 127 -17.94 -11.22 -7.69
N SER A 128 -17.05 -11.78 -6.86
CA SER A 128 -16.77 -11.23 -5.53
C SER A 128 -16.22 -9.81 -5.62
N THR A 129 -16.62 -8.98 -4.66
CA THR A 129 -16.20 -7.58 -4.53
C THR A 129 -15.32 -7.38 -3.30
N ASP A 130 -14.44 -6.39 -3.39
CA ASP A 130 -13.69 -5.84 -2.26
C ASP A 130 -14.59 -4.97 -1.35
N GLU A 131 -14.07 -4.53 -0.21
CA GLU A 131 -14.73 -3.64 0.78
C GLU A 131 -15.23 -2.32 0.16
N ARG A 132 -14.62 -1.92 -0.97
CA ARG A 132 -14.97 -0.72 -1.74
C ARG A 132 -16.05 -0.94 -2.80
N GLY A 133 -16.58 -2.15 -2.92
CA GLY A 133 -17.54 -2.55 -3.95
C GLY A 133 -16.91 -2.67 -5.34
N GLU A 134 -15.59 -2.77 -5.45
CA GLU A 134 -14.88 -3.06 -6.69
C GLU A 134 -14.75 -4.57 -6.88
N TYR A 135 -14.93 -5.05 -8.10
CA TYR A 135 -14.81 -6.48 -8.39
C TYR A 135 -13.35 -6.94 -8.32
N LEU A 136 -13.13 -8.09 -7.68
CA LEU A 136 -11.78 -8.62 -7.43
C LEU A 136 -11.05 -9.01 -8.72
N PHE A 137 -11.76 -9.40 -9.78
CA PHE A 137 -11.19 -9.93 -11.03
C PHE A 137 -11.52 -9.08 -12.26
N SER A 138 -11.83 -7.79 -12.10
CA SER A 138 -12.24 -6.93 -13.21
C SER A 138 -11.10 -6.13 -13.87
N GLY A 139 -9.85 -6.26 -13.41
CA GLY A 139 -8.73 -5.45 -13.90
C GLY A 139 -8.97 -3.95 -13.72
N THR A 140 -8.60 -3.16 -14.73
CA THR A 140 -8.92 -1.72 -14.80
C THR A 140 -10.41 -1.40 -14.85
N ALA A 141 -11.28 -2.37 -15.14
CA ALA A 141 -12.74 -2.18 -15.17
C ALA A 141 -13.39 -2.41 -13.78
N ALA A 142 -12.84 -1.79 -12.73
CA ALA A 142 -13.15 -2.04 -11.31
C ALA A 142 -14.63 -2.18 -10.91
N ARG A 143 -15.55 -1.48 -11.61
CA ARG A 143 -16.99 -1.47 -11.30
C ARG A 143 -17.85 -2.30 -12.27
N GLN A 144 -17.21 -3.01 -13.19
CA GLN A 144 -17.90 -3.84 -14.16
C GLN A 144 -17.95 -5.28 -13.65
N GLN A 145 -19.15 -5.85 -13.59
CA GLN A 145 -19.35 -7.24 -13.22
C GLN A 145 -18.60 -8.14 -14.23
N PRO A 146 -17.71 -9.03 -13.78
CA PRO A 146 -16.96 -9.93 -14.65
C PRO A 146 -17.85 -10.88 -15.45
N TYR A 147 -18.77 -11.59 -14.79
CA TYR A 147 -19.63 -12.59 -15.42
C TYR A 147 -21.10 -12.26 -15.25
N ASP A 148 -21.86 -12.29 -16.35
CA ASP A 148 -23.32 -12.18 -16.30
C ASP A 148 -24.00 -13.46 -15.78
N ALA A 149 -25.33 -13.43 -15.63
CA ALA A 149 -26.12 -14.59 -15.19
C ALA A 149 -26.07 -15.78 -16.18
N SER A 150 -25.65 -15.55 -17.42
CA SER A 150 -25.47 -16.58 -18.45
C SER A 150 -24.06 -17.18 -18.43
N GLY A 151 -23.17 -16.67 -17.57
CA GLY A 151 -21.78 -17.08 -17.47
C GLY A 151 -20.89 -16.55 -18.60
N ILE A 152 -21.31 -15.49 -19.29
CA ILE A 152 -20.53 -14.83 -20.33
C ILE A 152 -19.68 -13.74 -19.68
N LEU A 153 -18.40 -13.71 -20.07
CA LEU A 153 -17.48 -12.67 -19.61
C LEU A 153 -17.87 -11.32 -20.22
N ASN A 154 -17.93 -10.29 -19.39
CA ASN A 154 -18.16 -8.92 -19.80
C ASN A 154 -17.01 -8.43 -20.70
N PRO A 155 -17.29 -7.93 -21.92
CA PRO A 155 -16.25 -7.42 -22.83
C PRO A 155 -15.35 -6.33 -22.22
N ALA A 156 -15.89 -5.52 -21.31
CA ALA A 156 -15.10 -4.50 -20.60
C ALA A 156 -14.01 -5.12 -19.72
N VAL A 157 -14.28 -6.29 -19.14
CA VAL A 157 -13.33 -7.05 -18.31
C VAL A 157 -12.39 -7.89 -19.18
N SER A 158 -12.83 -8.37 -20.33
CA SER A 158 -11.95 -9.09 -21.27
C SER A 158 -10.87 -8.20 -21.88
N SER A 159 -11.15 -6.90 -22.06
CA SER A 159 -10.17 -5.90 -22.51
C SER A 159 -9.40 -5.23 -21.38
N ALA A 160 -9.71 -5.54 -20.12
CA ALA A 160 -9.10 -4.89 -18.98
C ALA A 160 -7.62 -5.28 -18.85
N THR A 161 -6.79 -4.31 -18.48
CA THR A 161 -5.37 -4.55 -18.21
C THR A 161 -5.15 -4.81 -16.73
N PRO A 162 -4.05 -5.48 -16.36
CA PRO A 162 -3.66 -5.58 -14.96
C PRO A 162 -3.46 -4.19 -14.34
N VAL A 163 -3.82 -4.05 -13.06
CA VAL A 163 -3.58 -2.81 -12.32
C VAL A 163 -2.20 -2.90 -11.68
N ASN A 164 -1.32 -1.96 -12.03
CA ASN A 164 0.01 -1.86 -11.46
C ASN A 164 0.02 -0.82 -10.34
N LEU A 165 0.62 -1.16 -9.20
CA LEU A 165 0.82 -0.25 -8.09
C LEU A 165 2.32 -0.04 -7.84
N ALA A 166 2.73 1.23 -7.71
CA ALA A 166 4.09 1.58 -7.37
C ALA A 166 4.36 1.31 -5.88
N ILE A 167 5.37 0.49 -5.63
CA ILE A 167 5.78 0.04 -4.28
C ILE A 167 7.17 0.55 -3.88
N ALA A 168 7.96 1.01 -4.85
CA ALA A 168 9.20 1.74 -4.64
C ALA A 168 9.52 2.57 -5.90
N ASP A 169 10.60 3.36 -5.85
CA ASP A 169 11.06 4.09 -7.03
C ASP A 169 11.44 3.10 -8.16
N GLY A 170 10.79 3.26 -9.31
CA GLY A 170 10.95 2.36 -10.46
C GLY A 170 10.40 0.93 -10.30
N GLN A 171 9.76 0.58 -9.18
CA GLN A 171 9.19 -0.76 -8.96
C GLN A 171 7.67 -0.72 -8.87
N THR A 172 7.02 -1.53 -9.70
CA THR A 172 5.57 -1.72 -9.69
C THR A 172 5.21 -3.18 -9.60
N VAL A 173 4.13 -3.48 -8.89
CA VAL A 173 3.57 -4.83 -8.81
C VAL A 173 2.15 -4.87 -9.35
N VAL A 174 1.78 -6.04 -9.90
CA VAL A 174 0.43 -6.30 -10.38
C VAL A 174 -0.46 -6.64 -9.19
N VAL A 175 -1.46 -5.80 -8.90
CA VAL A 175 -2.39 -6.00 -7.76
C VAL A 175 -3.76 -6.50 -8.18
N ASN A 176 -3.98 -6.67 -9.48
CA ASN A 176 -5.22 -7.20 -10.02
C ASN A 176 -4.99 -7.87 -11.36
N GLN A 177 -5.40 -9.12 -11.48
CA GLN A 177 -5.38 -9.87 -12.72
C GLN A 177 -6.82 -10.05 -13.24
N PRO A 178 -7.10 -9.70 -14.51
CA PRO A 178 -8.44 -9.77 -15.06
C PRO A 178 -8.91 -11.22 -15.28
N ALA A 179 -10.20 -11.45 -15.02
CA ALA A 179 -10.89 -12.74 -15.14
C ALA A 179 -10.73 -13.43 -16.51
N GLY A 180 -10.55 -12.65 -17.59
CA GLY A 180 -10.41 -13.16 -18.95
C GLY A 180 -9.17 -14.02 -19.18
N GLY A 181 -8.10 -13.82 -18.40
CA GLY A 181 -6.90 -14.67 -18.48
C GLY A 181 -6.96 -15.93 -17.60
N MET A 182 -7.87 -15.98 -16.63
CA MET A 182 -7.85 -16.97 -15.54
C MET A 182 -8.98 -18.00 -15.65
N PHE A 183 -10.12 -17.59 -16.19
CA PHE A 183 -11.36 -18.38 -16.17
C PHE A 183 -11.94 -18.64 -17.57
N GLN A 184 -11.24 -18.20 -18.60
CA GLN A 184 -11.63 -18.36 -20.00
C GLN A 184 -10.59 -19.22 -20.72
N LEU A 185 -11.08 -20.22 -21.42
CA LEU A 185 -10.28 -21.01 -22.34
C LEU A 185 -10.23 -20.33 -23.69
N ALA A 186 -9.05 -20.24 -24.28
CA ALA A 186 -8.90 -19.81 -25.67
C ALA A 186 -9.53 -20.84 -26.63
N THR A 187 -9.35 -22.13 -26.32
CA THR A 187 -9.91 -23.27 -27.07
C THR A 187 -10.51 -24.28 -26.10
N SER A 188 -11.84 -24.35 -26.02
CA SER A 188 -12.58 -25.33 -25.25
C SER A 188 -12.89 -26.55 -26.10
N ALA A 189 -12.62 -27.74 -25.56
CA ALA A 189 -12.96 -29.01 -26.17
C ALA A 189 -14.48 -29.24 -26.23
N SER A 190 -15.25 -28.58 -25.35
CA SER A 190 -16.70 -28.71 -25.24
C SER A 190 -17.47 -27.81 -26.22
N THR A 191 -16.97 -26.60 -26.49
CA THR A 191 -17.62 -25.60 -27.37
C THR A 191 -16.94 -25.42 -28.73
N GLY A 192 -15.69 -25.88 -28.90
CA GLY A 192 -14.92 -25.71 -30.15
C GLY A 192 -14.40 -24.29 -30.39
N GLY A 193 -14.44 -23.41 -29.39
CA GLY A 193 -13.99 -22.02 -29.45
C GLY A 193 -13.61 -21.48 -28.07
N SER A 194 -13.58 -20.16 -27.90
CA SER A 194 -13.31 -19.58 -26.58
C SER A 194 -14.55 -19.71 -25.68
N ALA A 195 -14.38 -20.28 -24.48
CA ALA A 195 -15.47 -20.47 -23.54
C ALA A 195 -15.03 -20.24 -22.10
N SER A 196 -15.94 -19.72 -21.29
CA SER A 196 -15.77 -19.64 -19.85
C SER A 196 -16.04 -20.99 -19.18
N ILE A 197 -15.50 -21.18 -17.98
CA ILE A 197 -15.81 -22.35 -17.16
C ILE A 197 -17.31 -22.49 -16.87
N LEU A 198 -18.03 -21.37 -16.76
CA LEU A 198 -19.48 -21.36 -16.53
C LEU A 198 -20.25 -21.89 -17.74
N GLN A 199 -19.78 -21.61 -18.95
CA GLN A 199 -20.35 -22.16 -20.18
C GLN A 199 -20.10 -23.67 -20.30
N VAL A 200 -18.90 -24.13 -19.92
CA VAL A 200 -18.58 -25.58 -19.87
C VAL A 200 -19.49 -26.31 -18.88
N ILE A 201 -19.73 -25.73 -17.69
CA ILE A 201 -20.64 -26.32 -16.69
C ILE A 201 -22.10 -26.31 -17.20
N ASN A 202 -22.55 -25.25 -17.87
CA ASN A 202 -23.88 -25.21 -18.48
C ASN A 202 -24.05 -26.30 -19.56
N GLN A 203 -23.04 -26.53 -20.40
CA GLN A 203 -23.06 -27.60 -21.39
C GLN A 203 -23.10 -28.98 -20.72
N LEU A 204 -22.32 -29.19 -19.66
CA LEU A 204 -22.34 -30.41 -18.87
C LEU A 204 -23.73 -30.68 -18.29
N LYS A 205 -24.37 -29.67 -17.69
CA LYS A 205 -25.74 -29.76 -17.16
C LYS A 205 -26.77 -30.12 -18.25
N THR A 206 -26.63 -29.52 -19.43
CA THR A 206 -27.51 -29.81 -20.58
C THR A 206 -27.31 -31.24 -21.10
N ALA A 207 -26.06 -31.71 -21.14
CA ALA A 207 -25.75 -33.08 -21.53
C ALA A 207 -26.29 -34.11 -20.54
N ILE A 208 -26.23 -33.81 -19.23
CA ILE A 208 -26.78 -34.65 -18.17
C ILE A 208 -28.29 -34.79 -18.30
N THR A 209 -29.02 -33.73 -18.65
CA THR A 209 -30.48 -33.74 -18.77
C THR A 209 -30.97 -34.32 -20.10
N THR A 210 -30.28 -34.03 -21.20
CA THR A 210 -30.72 -34.40 -22.56
C THR A 210 -30.22 -35.78 -22.99
N GLN A 211 -29.14 -36.28 -22.39
CA GLN A 211 -28.51 -37.57 -22.72
C GLN A 211 -28.30 -37.79 -24.24
N PRO A 212 -27.49 -36.94 -24.90
CA PRO A 212 -27.24 -37.08 -26.34
C PRO A 212 -26.41 -38.35 -26.63
N ALA A 213 -26.48 -38.84 -27.88
CA ALA A 213 -25.78 -40.07 -28.28
C ALA A 213 -24.24 -40.02 -28.08
N ASN A 214 -23.65 -38.82 -28.03
CA ASN A 214 -22.23 -38.56 -27.81
C ASN A 214 -21.88 -38.15 -26.37
N VAL A 215 -22.71 -38.49 -25.37
CA VAL A 215 -22.56 -38.04 -23.98
C VAL A 215 -21.17 -38.34 -23.39
N GLN A 216 -20.56 -39.47 -23.76
CA GLN A 216 -19.22 -39.86 -23.27
C GLN A 216 -18.14 -38.86 -23.70
N THR A 217 -18.21 -38.39 -24.95
CA THR A 217 -17.27 -37.39 -25.48
C THR A 217 -17.50 -36.04 -24.82
N VAL A 218 -18.76 -35.69 -24.52
CA VAL A 218 -19.08 -34.44 -23.81
C VAL A 218 -18.50 -34.44 -22.40
N TYR A 219 -18.65 -35.53 -21.64
CA TYR A 219 -18.03 -35.65 -20.30
C TYR A 219 -16.51 -35.56 -20.36
N ALA A 220 -15.88 -36.27 -21.29
CA ALA A 220 -14.42 -36.24 -21.45
C ALA A 220 -13.89 -34.84 -21.82
N ASN A 221 -14.61 -34.12 -22.67
CA ASN A 221 -14.24 -32.75 -23.07
C ASN A 221 -14.46 -31.76 -21.92
N ALA A 222 -15.56 -31.89 -21.16
CA ALA A 222 -15.81 -31.04 -19.99
C ALA A 222 -14.73 -31.24 -18.92
N GLN A 223 -14.28 -32.48 -18.68
CA GLN A 223 -13.18 -32.76 -17.74
C GLN A 223 -11.87 -32.10 -18.18
N LYS A 224 -11.51 -32.20 -19.47
CA LYS A 224 -10.32 -31.52 -20.01
C LYS A 224 -10.39 -30.01 -19.85
N ASP A 225 -11.56 -29.43 -20.12
CA ASP A 225 -11.77 -28.00 -19.99
C ASP A 225 -11.69 -27.55 -18.52
N ILE A 226 -12.29 -28.30 -17.59
CA ILE A 226 -12.17 -28.05 -16.14
C ILE A 226 -10.71 -28.10 -15.68
N ASP A 227 -9.96 -29.12 -16.11
CA ASP A 227 -8.54 -29.26 -15.78
C ASP A 227 -7.69 -28.11 -16.30
N ALA A 228 -7.97 -27.65 -17.52
CA ALA A 228 -7.30 -26.50 -18.10
C ALA A 228 -7.55 -25.22 -17.30
N VAL A 229 -8.80 -24.96 -16.87
CA VAL A 229 -9.11 -23.81 -16.00
C VAL A 229 -8.44 -23.96 -14.64
N MET A 230 -8.46 -25.16 -14.04
CA MET A 230 -7.78 -25.39 -12.76
C MET A 230 -6.29 -25.10 -12.82
N ASN A 231 -5.63 -25.43 -13.94
CA ASN A 231 -4.24 -25.07 -14.18
C ASN A 231 -4.05 -23.56 -14.32
N GLN A 232 -4.88 -22.87 -15.11
CA GLN A 232 -4.84 -21.40 -15.24
C GLN A 232 -5.02 -20.69 -13.88
N VAL A 233 -5.96 -21.17 -13.05
CA VAL A 233 -6.18 -20.65 -11.70
C VAL A 233 -4.98 -20.91 -10.80
N THR A 234 -4.36 -22.09 -10.90
CA THR A 234 -3.15 -22.44 -10.13
C THR A 234 -1.96 -21.57 -10.54
N ASP A 235 -1.77 -21.31 -11.83
CA ASP A 235 -0.73 -20.42 -12.36
C ASP A 235 -0.94 -18.99 -11.84
N ALA A 236 -2.18 -18.51 -11.86
CA ALA A 236 -2.52 -17.19 -11.31
C ALA A 236 -2.24 -17.12 -9.80
N ARG A 237 -2.60 -18.15 -9.02
CA ARG A 237 -2.25 -18.24 -7.60
C ARG A 237 -0.73 -18.25 -7.38
N GLY A 238 0.03 -18.95 -8.22
CA GLY A 238 1.49 -18.93 -8.18
C GLY A 238 2.07 -17.53 -8.42
N SER A 239 1.55 -16.82 -9.42
CA SER A 239 1.93 -15.42 -9.68
C SER A 239 1.57 -14.48 -8.52
N MET A 240 0.41 -14.68 -7.87
CA MET A 240 0.00 -13.94 -6.68
C MET A 240 0.93 -14.24 -5.48
N GLY A 241 1.35 -15.49 -5.31
CA GLY A 241 2.36 -15.86 -4.30
C GLY A 241 3.70 -15.16 -4.52
N ASN A 242 4.16 -15.11 -5.78
CA ASN A 242 5.37 -14.33 -6.14
C ASN A 242 5.19 -12.83 -5.86
N THR A 243 3.99 -12.30 -6.10
CA THR A 243 3.67 -10.90 -5.80
C THR A 243 3.70 -10.63 -4.30
N LEU A 244 3.14 -11.52 -3.47
CA LEU A 244 3.19 -11.41 -2.00
C LEU A 244 4.62 -11.43 -1.49
N ASN A 245 5.47 -12.35 -1.97
CA ASN A 245 6.89 -12.38 -1.61
C ASN A 245 7.62 -11.08 -1.98
N THR A 246 7.29 -10.51 -3.15
CA THR A 246 7.84 -9.23 -3.61
C THR A 246 7.38 -8.08 -2.70
N LEU A 247 6.10 -8.06 -2.34
CA LEU A 247 5.50 -7.07 -1.44
C LEU A 247 6.12 -7.15 -0.03
N ASP A 248 6.34 -8.35 0.50
CA ASP A 248 6.97 -8.56 1.80
C ASP A 248 8.43 -8.09 1.81
N ALA A 249 9.19 -8.40 0.74
CA ALA A 249 10.55 -7.88 0.58
C ALA A 249 10.56 -6.35 0.52
N ALA A 250 9.69 -5.76 -0.32
CA ALA A 250 9.57 -4.31 -0.44
C ALA A 250 9.13 -3.63 0.86
N LYS A 251 8.27 -4.29 1.66
CA LYS A 251 7.86 -3.81 2.98
C LYS A 251 9.04 -3.71 3.93
N ASN A 252 9.85 -4.76 3.98
CA ASN A 252 11.03 -4.80 4.85
C ASN A 252 12.06 -3.74 4.43
N ASP A 253 12.31 -3.61 3.12
CA ASP A 253 13.24 -2.62 2.57
C ASP A 253 12.75 -1.19 2.83
N ASN A 254 11.46 -0.91 2.59
CA ASN A 254 10.85 0.39 2.85
C ASN A 254 10.92 0.76 4.34
N SER A 255 10.62 -0.20 5.23
CA SER A 255 10.73 0.00 6.67
C SER A 255 12.17 0.31 7.09
N ALA A 256 13.15 -0.42 6.55
CA ALA A 256 14.57 -0.17 6.84
C ALA A 256 15.02 1.22 6.36
N GLN A 257 14.64 1.59 5.13
CA GLN A 257 14.95 2.89 4.55
C GLN A 257 14.30 4.04 5.34
N ASN A 258 13.06 3.85 5.79
CA ASN A 258 12.35 4.83 6.60
C ASN A 258 13.04 5.03 7.96
N ILE A 259 13.46 3.94 8.63
CA ILE A 259 14.22 4.02 9.89
C ILE A 259 15.52 4.82 9.70
N ILE A 260 16.30 4.50 8.66
CA ILE A 260 17.56 5.21 8.37
C ILE A 260 17.30 6.69 8.08
N THR A 261 16.26 6.99 7.31
CA THR A 261 15.86 8.36 6.96
C THR A 261 15.45 9.13 8.22
N GLN A 262 14.66 8.51 9.12
CA GLN A 262 14.27 9.11 10.40
C GLN A 262 15.46 9.33 11.34
N GLN A 263 16.38 8.37 11.46
CA GLN A 263 17.59 8.52 12.27
C GLN A 263 18.49 9.66 11.76
N THR A 264 18.65 9.74 10.44
CA THR A 264 19.43 10.80 9.80
C THR A 264 18.74 12.15 10.02
N LEU A 265 17.43 12.23 9.78
CA LEU A 265 16.65 13.44 9.99
C LEU A 265 16.69 13.88 11.46
N SER A 266 16.61 12.95 12.41
CA SER A 266 16.73 13.23 13.85
C SER A 266 18.10 13.81 14.19
N THR A 267 19.19 13.24 13.65
CA THR A 267 20.55 13.76 13.85
C THR A 267 20.72 15.19 13.30
N LEU A 268 20.12 15.48 12.14
CA LEU A 268 20.19 16.81 11.51
C LEU A 268 19.25 17.84 12.17
N ARG A 269 18.06 17.44 12.58
CA ARG A 269 16.96 18.36 12.94
C ARG A 269 16.68 18.43 14.43
N ASP A 270 16.87 17.35 15.17
CA ASP A 270 16.41 17.31 16.55
C ASP A 270 17.44 17.93 17.49
N THR A 271 16.92 18.56 18.54
CA THR A 271 17.69 19.22 19.59
C THR A 271 18.15 18.19 20.61
N ASP A 272 19.45 18.15 20.89
CA ASP A 272 19.93 17.52 22.12
C ASP A 272 19.50 18.37 23.31
N VAL A 273 18.40 17.97 23.96
CA VAL A 273 17.76 18.69 25.06
C VAL A 273 18.75 18.90 26.23
N ALA A 274 19.67 17.97 26.48
CA ALA A 274 20.64 18.10 27.57
C ALA A 274 21.63 19.25 27.28
N THR A 275 22.18 19.27 26.06
CA THR A 275 23.05 20.35 25.60
C THR A 275 22.29 21.69 25.54
N ALA A 276 21.06 21.70 25.03
CA ALA A 276 20.25 22.90 24.90
C ALA A 276 19.85 23.50 26.26
N ILE A 277 19.49 22.69 27.25
CA ILE A 277 19.23 23.15 28.62
C ILE A 277 20.50 23.77 29.22
N THR A 278 21.67 23.18 28.97
CA THR A 278 22.94 23.75 29.44
C THR A 278 23.20 25.12 28.81
N GLN A 279 22.98 25.27 27.50
CA GLN A 279 23.12 26.54 26.79
C GLN A 279 22.07 27.58 27.23
N LEU A 280 20.84 27.15 27.52
CA LEU A 280 19.80 28.02 28.07
C LEU A 280 20.22 28.58 29.44
N ASN A 281 20.74 27.74 30.33
CA ASN A 281 21.24 28.17 31.64
C ASN A 281 22.42 29.15 31.50
N GLN A 282 23.38 28.89 30.60
CA GLN A 282 24.46 29.84 30.31
C GLN A 282 23.93 31.17 29.78
N SER A 283 22.94 31.15 28.88
CA SER A 283 22.31 32.35 28.32
C SER A 283 21.60 33.16 29.41
N TYR A 284 20.92 32.49 30.34
CA TYR A 284 20.26 33.11 31.48
C TYR A 284 21.26 33.79 32.43
N ILE A 285 22.35 33.10 32.79
CA ILE A 285 23.42 33.64 33.64
C ILE A 285 24.09 34.83 32.95
N ASN A 286 24.39 34.73 31.65
CA ASN A 286 25.00 35.82 30.89
C ASN A 286 24.09 37.04 30.83
N LEU A 287 22.79 36.87 30.55
CA LEU A 287 21.82 37.96 30.54
C LEU A 287 21.76 38.65 31.92
N GLN A 288 21.72 37.87 33.02
CA GLN A 288 21.75 38.41 34.38
C GLN A 288 23.05 39.18 34.67
N ALA A 289 24.20 38.65 34.27
CA ALA A 289 25.50 39.29 34.45
C ALA A 289 25.63 40.58 33.62
N THR A 290 25.11 40.60 32.38
CA THR A 290 25.05 41.81 31.55
C THR A 290 24.17 42.88 32.20
N GLN A 291 22.98 42.51 32.70
CA GLN A 291 22.10 43.44 33.42
C GLN A 291 22.79 44.04 34.65
N GLN A 292 23.44 43.22 35.48
CA GLN A 292 24.17 43.69 36.66
C GLN A 292 25.36 44.58 36.29
N SER A 293 26.10 44.23 35.24
CA SER A 293 27.23 45.03 34.75
C SER A 293 26.77 46.38 34.22
N MET A 294 25.63 46.43 33.53
CA MET A 294 25.04 47.66 33.02
C MET A 294 24.60 48.58 34.17
N VAL A 295 24.01 48.04 35.24
CA VAL A 295 23.70 48.78 36.47
C VAL A 295 24.96 49.36 37.12
N LYS A 296 26.05 48.58 37.19
CA LYS A 296 27.34 49.06 37.73
C LYS A 296 27.97 50.17 36.87
N ILE A 297 27.93 50.04 35.54
CA ILE A 297 28.44 51.05 34.60
C ILE A 297 27.61 52.33 34.67
N GLN A 298 26.29 52.23 34.82
CA GLN A 298 25.42 53.39 35.07
C GLN A 298 25.80 54.11 36.37
N GLY A 299 26.19 53.37 37.42
CA GLY A 299 26.68 53.91 38.69
C GLY A 299 28.02 54.66 38.61
N LEU A 300 28.85 54.37 37.59
CA LEU A 300 30.13 55.05 37.31
C LEU A 300 29.97 56.32 36.45
N SER A 301 28.73 56.71 36.12
CA SER A 301 28.44 57.97 35.42
C SER A 301 29.15 59.14 36.11
N LEU A 302 29.77 60.01 35.31
CA LEU A 302 30.55 61.19 35.70
C LEU A 302 29.83 62.10 36.73
N PHE A 303 28.51 61.97 36.84
CA PHE A 303 27.65 62.66 37.80
C PHE A 303 27.91 62.28 39.27
N ASN A 304 28.42 61.07 39.55
CA ASN A 304 28.84 60.68 40.90
C ASN A 304 30.27 61.14 41.25
N TYR A 305 31.11 61.45 40.26
CA TYR A 305 32.47 61.95 40.46
C TYR A 305 32.53 63.49 40.59
N LEU A 306 31.48 64.20 40.18
CA LEU A 306 31.33 65.66 40.28
C LEU A 306 30.51 66.09 41.52
N ARG A 307 30.45 65.27 42.56
CA ARG A 307 29.78 65.58 43.82
C ARG A 307 30.75 65.88 44.94
#